data_AF-A0A453LKY2-F1
#
_entry.id   AF-A0A453LKY2-F1
#
_cell.length_a   1.000
_cell.length_b   1.000
_cell.length_c   1.000
_cell.angle_alpha   90.00
_cell.angle_beta   90.00
_cell.angle_gamma   90.00
#
_symmetry.space_group_name_H-M   'P 1'
#
loop_
_entity.id
_entity.type
_entity.pdbx_description
1 polymer ?
#
loop_
_entity_poly.entity_id
_entity_poly.type
_entity_poly.pdbx_seq_one_letter_code
_entity_poly.pdbx_strand_id
1 'polypeptide(L)'
;TWVQILRSKYLQSKTLSQVTVRPTDSPFWKGLMRVKAAFFNRTKFILGNGNTTRFWEDTWLGETPLALQYPSLYCIVQRRDSLVATIMQSIPLN
;
A
#
# COMPACT_ATOMS: atom_id res chain seq x y z
N THR A 1 4.75 -15.49 -16.79
CA THR A 1 3.38 -14.93 -17.00
C THR A 1 3.45 -13.41 -17.14
N TRP A 2 2.42 -12.77 -17.69
CA TRP A 2 2.36 -11.30 -17.85
C TRP A 2 2.62 -10.52 -16.54
N VAL A 3 2.26 -11.12 -15.39
CA VAL A 3 2.51 -10.57 -14.06
C VAL A 3 4.01 -10.42 -13.75
N GLN A 4 4.85 -11.36 -14.18
CA GLN A 4 6.30 -11.29 -13.96
C GLN A 4 6.94 -10.14 -14.73
N ILE A 5 6.45 -9.86 -15.95
CA ILE A 5 6.93 -8.75 -16.77
C ILE A 5 6.61 -7.41 -16.08
N LEU A 6 5.39 -7.26 -15.57
CA LEU A 6 5.01 -6.07 -14.80
C LEU A 6 5.87 -5.90 -13.55
N ARG A 7 6.13 -7.00 -12.83
CA ARG A 7 7.00 -6.99 -11.65
C ARG A 7 8.41 -6.54 -11.99
N SER A 8 9.04 -7.15 -12.99
CA SER A 8 10.41 -6.84 -13.38
C SER A 8 10.57 -5.42 -13.94
N LYS A 9 9.57 -4.93 -14.70
CA LYS A 9 9.68 -3.67 -15.43
C LYS A 9 9.27 -2.45 -14.61
N TYR A 10 8.29 -2.59 -13.72
CA TYR A 10 7.66 -1.44 -13.07
C TYR A 10 7.66 -1.49 -11.54
N LEU A 11 7.60 -2.67 -10.92
CA LEU A 11 7.44 -2.81 -9.47
C LEU A 11 8.77 -3.09 -8.75
N GLN A 12 9.68 -3.85 -9.38
CA GLN A 12 10.90 -4.35 -8.76
C GLN A 12 10.59 -5.08 -7.44
N SER A 13 11.09 -4.57 -6.30
CA SER A 13 10.79 -5.07 -4.95
C SER A 13 9.58 -4.40 -4.30
N LYS A 14 8.96 -3.41 -4.95
CA LYS A 14 7.85 -2.64 -4.41
C LYS A 14 6.51 -3.31 -4.68
N THR A 15 5.56 -3.13 -3.77
CA THR A 15 4.17 -3.53 -4.01
C THR A 15 3.47 -2.52 -4.90
N LEU A 16 2.36 -2.93 -5.52
CA LEU A 16 1.60 -2.04 -6.40
C LEU A 16 1.15 -0.78 -5.67
N SER A 17 0.84 -0.87 -4.37
CA SER A 17 0.44 0.27 -3.53
C SER A 17 1.53 1.34 -3.42
N GLN A 18 2.82 0.95 -3.39
CA GLN A 18 3.98 1.83 -3.20
C GLN A 18 4.42 2.61 -4.45
N VAL A 19 4.00 2.21 -5.64
CA VAL A 19 4.43 2.88 -6.87
C VAL A 19 3.53 4.08 -7.17
N THR A 20 4.13 5.21 -7.54
CA THR A 20 3.44 6.44 -7.99
C THR A 20 3.71 6.69 -9.47
N VAL A 21 2.85 7.47 -10.12
CA VAL A 21 3.05 7.87 -11.52
C VAL A 21 4.13 8.93 -11.60
N ARG A 22 5.09 8.75 -12.51
CA ARG A 22 6.11 9.75 -12.85
C ARG A 22 5.83 10.36 -14.23
N PRO A 23 6.24 11.61 -14.48
CA PRO A 23 6.07 12.27 -15.77
C PRO A 23 6.69 11.49 -16.94
N THR A 24 7.81 10.79 -16.69
CA THR A 24 8.57 10.00 -17.66
C THR A 24 8.02 8.59 -17.88
N ASP A 25 6.99 8.16 -17.15
CA ASP A 25 6.46 6.81 -17.29
C ASP A 25 5.69 6.63 -18.62
N SER A 26 5.66 5.38 -19.10
CA SER A 26 4.99 5.04 -20.36
C SER A 26 3.47 5.31 -20.29
N PRO A 27 2.83 5.65 -21.43
CA PRO A 27 1.37 5.83 -21.48
C PRO A 27 0.59 4.63 -20.94
N PHE A 28 1.09 3.42 -21.21
CA PHE A 28 0.55 2.18 -20.64
C PHE A 28 0.58 2.18 -19.10
N TRP A 29 1.73 2.53 -18.49
CA TRP A 29 1.85 2.55 -17.03
C TRP A 29 0.95 3.61 -16.40
N LYS A 30 0.87 4.80 -17.02
CA LYS A 30 -0.06 5.87 -16.59
C LYS A 30 -1.51 5.40 -16.62
N GLY A 31 -1.92 4.67 -17.66
CA GLY A 31 -3.25 4.05 -17.75
C GLY A 31 -3.50 3.05 -16.63
N LEU A 32 -2.57 2.11 -16.42
CA LEU A 32 -2.66 1.11 -15.36
C LEU A 32 -2.74 1.75 -13.97
N MET A 33 -2.00 2.82 -13.73
CA MET A 33 -2.00 3.54 -12.46
C MET A 33 -3.30 4.30 -12.16
N ARG A 34 -4.04 4.75 -13.19
CA ARG A 34 -5.39 5.28 -13.01
C ARG A 34 -6.36 4.20 -12.53
N VAL A 35 -6.27 3.00 -13.12
CA VAL A 35 -7.06 1.84 -12.68
C VAL A 35 -6.67 1.43 -11.27
N LYS A 36 -5.37 1.42 -10.94
CA LYS A 36 -4.88 1.18 -9.57
C LYS A 36 -5.57 2.12 -8.57
N ALA A 37 -5.57 3.43 -8.81
CA ALA A 37 -6.18 4.38 -7.87
C ALA A 37 -7.68 4.09 -7.63
N ALA A 38 -8.44 3.82 -8.69
CA ALA A 38 -9.85 3.46 -8.59
C ALA A 38 -10.06 2.11 -7.86
N PHE A 39 -9.18 1.13 -8.11
CA PHE A 39 -9.22 -0.18 -7.49
C PHE A 39 -8.94 -0.10 -5.98
N PHE A 40 -7.87 0.57 -5.57
CA PHE A 40 -7.51 0.72 -4.15
C PHE A 40 -8.56 1.50 -3.35
N ASN A 41 -9.26 2.44 -3.98
CA ASN A 41 -10.34 3.17 -3.30
C ASN A 41 -11.60 2.31 -3.04
N ARG A 42 -11.79 1.22 -3.79
CA ARG A 42 -12.98 0.35 -3.69
C ARG A 42 -12.68 -1.04 -3.14
N THR A 43 -11.42 -1.33 -2.84
CA THR A 43 -10.97 -2.66 -2.44
C THR A 43 -10.43 -2.64 -1.03
N LYS A 44 -10.81 -3.63 -0.23
CA LYS A 44 -10.22 -3.90 1.08
C LYS A 44 -9.23 -5.04 0.98
N PHE A 45 -8.13 -4.92 1.70
CA PHE A 45 -7.17 -5.99 1.85
C PHE A 45 -7.66 -6.95 2.93
N ILE A 46 -7.95 -8.19 2.54
CA ILE A 46 -8.15 -9.27 3.50
C ILE A 46 -6.79 -9.58 4.11
N LEU A 47 -6.68 -9.40 5.43
CA LEU A 47 -5.47 -9.72 6.17
C LEU A 47 -5.22 -11.24 6.14
N GLY A 48 -4.13 -11.63 5.48
CA GLY A 48 -3.49 -12.93 5.70
C GLY A 48 -2.45 -12.83 6.81
N ASN A 49 -1.19 -13.11 6.48
CA ASN A 49 -0.06 -12.99 7.42
C ASN A 49 0.40 -11.54 7.67
N GLY A 50 -0.20 -10.54 7.02
CA GLY A 50 0.13 -9.11 7.20
C GLY A 50 1.47 -8.65 6.64
N ASN A 51 2.25 -9.51 5.97
CA ASN A 51 3.60 -9.17 5.46
C ASN A 51 3.59 -8.34 4.16
N THR A 52 2.42 -8.13 3.57
CA THR A 52 2.27 -7.38 2.31
C THR A 52 1.31 -6.19 2.43
N THR A 53 0.79 -5.95 3.63
CA THR A 53 -0.24 -4.95 3.90
C THR A 53 0.35 -3.87 4.80
N ARG A 54 0.29 -2.61 4.37
CA ARG A 54 0.78 -1.47 5.16
C ARG A 54 -0.26 -1.07 6.18
N PHE A 55 0.19 -0.85 7.41
CA PHE A 55 -0.70 -0.61 8.53
C PHE A 55 -1.50 0.70 8.37
N TRP A 56 -0.84 1.78 7.94
CA TRP A 56 -1.48 3.10 7.88
C TRP A 56 -2.18 3.39 6.55
N GLU A 57 -1.55 2.99 5.43
CA GLU A 57 -1.95 3.45 4.10
C GLU A 57 -2.87 2.50 3.33
N ASP A 58 -2.89 1.21 3.67
CA ASP A 58 -3.74 0.24 2.97
C ASP A 58 -5.06 0.06 3.74
N THR A 59 -6.19 -0.04 3.03
CA THR A 59 -7.51 -0.29 3.66
C THR A 59 -7.63 -1.76 4.04
N TRP A 60 -7.13 -2.13 5.22
CA TRP A 60 -7.23 -3.49 5.75
C TRP A 60 -8.15 -3.59 6.97
N LEU A 61 -8.47 -2.47 7.60
CA LEU A 61 -9.40 -2.36 8.73
C LEU A 61 -10.48 -1.33 8.42
N GLY A 62 -11.76 -1.71 8.47
CA GLY A 62 -12.88 -0.82 8.19
C GLY A 62 -13.10 -0.54 6.70
N GLU A 63 -13.53 0.67 6.35
CA GLU A 63 -13.84 1.11 4.97
C GLU A 63 -12.75 1.99 4.34
N THR A 64 -11.89 2.60 5.17
CA THR A 64 -10.87 3.56 4.73
C THR A 64 -9.53 3.28 5.40
N PRO A 65 -8.39 3.72 4.82
CA PRO A 65 -7.09 3.58 5.47
C PRO A 65 -7.04 4.28 6.83
N LEU A 66 -6.32 3.71 7.78
CA LEU A 66 -6.16 4.27 9.13
C LEU A 66 -5.52 5.66 9.11
N ALA A 67 -4.67 5.96 8.12
CA ALA A 67 -4.08 7.29 7.93
C ALA A 67 -5.14 8.38 7.69
N LEU A 68 -6.25 8.03 7.04
CA LEU A 68 -7.36 8.96 6.79
C LEU A 68 -8.31 9.06 7.99
N GLN A 69 -8.48 7.97 8.74
CA GLN A 69 -9.33 7.95 9.94
C GLN A 69 -8.67 8.69 11.11
N TYR A 70 -7.35 8.59 11.25
CA TYR A 70 -6.60 9.15 12.37
C TYR A 70 -5.40 9.99 11.89
N PRO A 71 -5.65 11.14 11.22
CA PRO A 71 -4.58 11.96 10.64
C PRO A 71 -3.59 12.49 11.67
N SER A 72 -4.05 12.83 12.88
CA SER A 72 -3.18 13.29 13.97
C SER A 72 -2.19 12.23 14.44
N LEU A 73 -2.64 10.96 14.53
CA LEU A 73 -1.76 9.83 14.87
C LEU A 73 -0.79 9.55 13.71
N TYR A 74 -1.25 9.66 12.46
CA TYR A 74 -0.40 9.47 11.30
C TYR A 74 0.73 10.51 11.21
N CYS A 75 0.49 11.75 11.65
CA CYS A 75 1.49 12.80 11.68
C CYS A 75 2.68 12.49 12.60
N ILE A 76 2.44 11.84 13.75
CA ILE A 76 3.48 11.51 14.75
C ILE A 76 4.21 10.19 14.45
N VAL A 77 3.68 9.36 13.56
CA VAL A 77 4.27 8.06 13.21
C VAL A 77 5.58 8.27 12.44
N GLN A 78 6.67 7.76 12.99
CA GLN A 78 7.98 7.76 12.32
C GLN A 78 8.06 6.76 11.15
N ARG A 79 7.42 5.59 11.29
CA ARG A 79 7.50 4.50 10.30
C ARG A 79 6.16 4.30 9.58
N ARG A 80 5.85 5.19 8.64
CA ARG A 80 4.58 5.18 7.88
C ARG A 80 4.43 3.96 6.96
N ASP A 81 5.55 3.45 6.44
CA ASP A 81 5.61 2.26 5.59
C ASP A 81 5.59 0.91 6.36
N SER A 82 5.30 0.93 7.66
CA SER A 82 5.28 -0.29 8.48
C SER A 82 4.19 -1.26 8.03
N LEU A 83 4.52 -2.55 8.03
CA LEU A 83 3.60 -3.63 7.69
C LEU A 83 2.76 -4.03 8.90
N VAL A 84 1.54 -4.51 8.64
CA VAL A 84 0.62 -4.98 9.69
C VAL A 84 1.27 -6.10 10.50
N ALA A 85 1.95 -7.04 9.85
CA ALA A 85 2.67 -8.11 10.56
C ALA A 85 3.69 -7.56 11.55
N THR A 86 4.48 -6.57 11.14
CA THR A 86 5.53 -5.98 11.98
C THR A 86 4.94 -5.25 13.20
N ILE A 87 3.85 -4.51 13.01
CA ILE A 87 3.19 -3.77 14.11
C ILE A 87 2.47 -4.73 15.06
N MET A 88 1.80 -5.76 14.53
CA MET A 88 1.07 -6.73 15.35
C MET A 88 2.02 -7.70 16.09
N GLN A 89 3.24 -7.89 15.60
CA GLN A 89 4.28 -8.68 16.27
C GLN A 89 5.13 -7.85 17.22
N SER A 90 5.17 -6.51 17.08
CA SER A 90 5.85 -5.67 18.05
C SER A 90 5.09 -5.68 19.35
N ILE A 91 5.77 -6.07 20.42
CA ILE A 91 5.25 -6.00 21.79
C ILE A 91 4.85 -4.54 22.04
N PRO A 92 3.61 -4.25 22.48
CA PRO A 92 3.24 -2.89 22.82
C PRO A 92 4.20 -2.40 23.90
N LEU A 93 4.77 -1.20 23.69
CA LEU A 93 5.57 -0.53 24.70
C LEU A 93 4.68 -0.31 25.91
N ASN A 94 4.78 -1.21 26.89
CA ASN A 94 4.17 -1.12 28.21
C ASN A 94 5.16 -0.46 29.16
#